data_AF-A0A962WBL3-F1
#
_entry.id   AF-A0A962WBL3-F1
#
_cell.length_a   1.000
_cell.length_b   1.000
_cell.length_c   1.000
_cell.angle_alpha   90.00
_cell.angle_beta   90.00
_cell.angle_gamma   90.00
#
_symmetry.space_group_name_H-M   'P 1'
#
loop_
_entity.id
_entity.type
_entity.pdbx_description
1 polymer ?
#
loop_
_entity_poly.entity_id
_entity_poly.type
_entity_poly.pdbx_seq_one_letter_code
_entity_poly.pdbx_strand_id
1 'polypeptide(L)'
;MKKLPTLLVSAALVAAIATPFAISASPNGEHGCAHQSSEKLSQALGLSPEQSTKVDEIFAAQKAKREAYRAEREAQREANHKEVMAQLGQVLSPEQLKQFEAMEAKRKEWREHRMEGRAKWREEHMDDRGERDHD
;
A
#
# COMPACT_ATOMS: atom_id res chain seq x y z
N MET A 1 -21.86 -42.46 47.23
CA MET A 1 -20.98 -42.55 46.05
C MET A 1 -21.79 -42.25 44.79
N LYS A 2 -21.46 -41.14 44.11
CA LYS A 2 -21.47 -40.89 42.65
C LYS A 2 -21.24 -39.38 42.46
N LYS A 3 -20.18 -39.04 41.72
CA LYS A 3 -19.59 -37.71 41.56
C LYS A 3 -19.76 -37.24 40.10
N LEU A 4 -19.97 -35.93 39.92
CA LEU A 4 -19.62 -35.02 38.78
C LEU A 4 -20.44 -35.10 37.47
N PRO A 5 -20.36 -34.11 36.53
CA PRO A 5 -19.97 -32.68 36.62
C PRO A 5 -20.83 -31.65 35.82
N THR A 6 -20.69 -30.38 36.23
CA THR A 6 -20.49 -29.09 35.52
C THR A 6 -20.80 -28.86 34.01
N LEU A 7 -21.29 -27.63 33.75
CA LEU A 7 -21.09 -26.71 32.59
C LEU A 7 -22.27 -26.51 31.62
N LEU A 8 -22.89 -25.32 31.69
CA LEU A 8 -23.37 -24.59 30.51
C LEU A 8 -23.04 -23.10 30.70
N VAL A 9 -21.85 -22.71 30.22
CA VAL A 9 -21.52 -21.32 29.91
C VAL A 9 -22.32 -20.97 28.65
N SER A 10 -23.32 -20.11 28.79
CA SER A 10 -24.06 -19.57 27.65
C SER A 10 -23.19 -18.55 26.92
N ALA A 11 -22.65 -18.96 25.78
CA ALA A 11 -22.02 -18.06 24.82
C ALA A 11 -23.11 -17.24 24.11
N ALA A 12 -23.22 -15.97 24.45
CA ALA A 12 -24.03 -15.02 23.72
C ALA A 12 -23.36 -14.70 22.37
N LEU A 13 -24.00 -15.17 21.31
CA LEU A 13 -23.75 -14.86 19.92
C LEU A 13 -24.03 -13.37 19.66
N VAL A 14 -23.00 -12.55 19.42
CA VAL A 14 -23.18 -11.19 18.91
C VAL A 14 -23.09 -11.24 17.39
N ALA A 15 -24.24 -11.15 16.75
CA ALA A 15 -24.40 -11.08 15.30
C ALA A 15 -24.19 -9.65 14.77
N ALA A 16 -23.37 -9.57 13.72
CA ALA A 16 -23.42 -8.70 12.55
C ALA A 16 -23.90 -7.23 12.68
N ILE A 17 -22.98 -6.31 12.39
CA ILE A 17 -23.27 -5.15 11.53
C ILE A 17 -22.16 -5.06 10.49
N ALA A 18 -22.40 -5.67 9.32
CA ALA A 18 -21.59 -5.46 8.13
C ALA A 18 -22.23 -4.34 7.32
N THR A 19 -21.95 -3.08 7.68
CA THR A 19 -22.19 -1.94 6.80
C THR A 19 -20.99 -1.77 5.88
N PRO A 20 -21.13 -1.94 4.55
CA PRO A 20 -20.06 -1.57 3.63
C PRO A 20 -19.93 -0.05 3.63
N PHE A 21 -18.94 0.46 4.34
CA PHE A 21 -18.47 1.84 4.16
C PHE A 21 -17.89 1.95 2.75
N ALA A 22 -18.64 2.56 1.83
CA ALA A 22 -18.11 2.97 0.54
C ALA A 22 -17.16 4.16 0.80
N ILE A 23 -15.88 3.86 1.00
CA ILE A 23 -14.83 4.89 1.02
C ILE A 23 -14.62 5.33 -0.42
N SER A 24 -15.20 6.47 -0.78
CA SER A 24 -14.86 7.17 -2.03
C SER A 24 -13.40 7.61 -1.96
N ALA A 25 -12.52 6.88 -2.66
CA ALA A 25 -11.13 7.26 -2.80
C ALA A 25 -11.02 8.51 -3.70
N SER A 26 -10.71 9.66 -3.10
CA SER A 26 -10.28 10.84 -3.84
C SER A 26 -8.97 10.55 -4.59
N PRO A 27 -8.85 10.89 -5.88
CA PRO A 27 -7.70 10.54 -6.71
C PRO A 27 -6.55 11.55 -6.57
N ASN A 28 -6.16 11.90 -5.34
CA ASN A 28 -5.06 12.84 -5.11
C ASN A 28 -4.15 12.39 -3.97
N GLY A 29 -2.91 12.06 -4.34
CA GLY A 29 -1.77 11.96 -3.43
C GLY A 29 -1.70 10.66 -2.64
N GLU A 30 -1.10 9.64 -3.25
CA GLU A 30 -0.49 8.51 -2.54
C GLU A 30 0.62 9.06 -1.63
N HIS A 31 0.22 9.64 -0.49
CA HIS A 31 1.10 9.92 0.63
C HIS A 31 1.50 8.54 1.13
N GLY A 32 2.72 8.11 0.79
CA GLY A 32 3.26 6.84 1.24
C GLY A 32 3.13 6.77 2.75
N CYS A 33 2.17 5.98 3.24
CA CYS A 33 2.09 5.65 4.65
C CYS A 33 3.44 5.03 4.98
N ALA A 34 4.27 5.77 5.72
CA ALA A 34 5.43 5.20 6.38
C ALA A 34 4.94 3.93 7.06
N HIS A 35 5.47 2.79 6.62
CA HIS A 35 5.14 1.51 7.22
C HIS A 35 5.63 1.60 8.66
N GLN A 36 4.75 1.97 9.59
CA GLN A 36 5.05 1.87 11.00
C GLN A 36 5.31 0.39 11.26
N SER A 37 6.54 0.06 11.62
CA SER A 37 6.86 -1.30 12.02
C SER A 37 6.02 -1.62 13.25
N SER A 38 5.46 -2.83 13.27
CA SER A 38 4.72 -3.33 14.43
C SER A 38 5.56 -3.21 15.70
N GLU A 39 6.88 -3.41 15.63
CA GLU A 39 7.82 -3.19 16.74
C GLU A 39 7.76 -1.78 17.33
N LYS A 40 7.74 -0.73 16.50
CA LYS A 40 7.64 0.66 17.00
C LYS A 40 6.29 0.93 17.64
N LEU A 41 5.23 0.35 17.08
CA LEU A 41 3.88 0.46 17.63
C LEU A 41 3.76 -0.29 18.97
N SER A 42 4.37 -1.47 19.06
CA SER A 42 4.40 -2.31 20.25
C SER A 42 5.13 -1.64 21.40
N GLN A 43 6.27 -1.00 21.12
CA GLN A 43 7.01 -0.23 22.13
C GLN A 43 6.25 1.03 22.56
N ALA A 44 5.72 1.80 21.61
CA ALA A 44 5.04 3.06 21.90
C ALA A 44 3.74 2.88 22.69
N LEU A 45 3.03 1.75 22.49
CA LEU A 45 1.74 1.49 23.11
C LEU A 45 1.80 0.45 24.23
N GLY A 46 2.98 -0.10 24.53
CA GLY A 46 3.15 -1.15 25.54
C GLY A 46 2.33 -2.40 25.26
N LEU A 47 2.33 -2.85 24.00
CA LEU A 47 1.51 -4.00 23.59
C LEU A 47 2.02 -5.29 24.24
N SER A 48 1.09 -6.10 24.77
CA SER A 48 1.38 -7.46 25.20
C SER A 48 1.77 -8.35 24.00
N PRO A 49 2.45 -9.49 24.23
CA PRO A 49 2.84 -10.40 23.15
C PRO A 49 1.66 -10.82 22.26
N GLU A 50 0.51 -11.10 22.87
CA GLU A 50 -0.71 -11.50 22.16
C GLU A 50 -1.30 -10.35 21.31
N GLN A 51 -1.20 -9.11 21.77
CA GLN A 51 -1.64 -7.94 21.01
C GLN A 51 -0.69 -7.67 19.84
N SER A 52 0.62 -7.80 20.06
CA SER A 52 1.64 -7.64 19.01
C SER A 52 1.42 -8.63 17.87
N THR A 53 1.19 -9.91 18.18
CA THR A 53 0.89 -10.93 17.15
C THR A 53 -0.34 -10.56 16.32
N LYS A 54 -1.42 -10.07 16.95
CA LYS A 54 -2.62 -9.64 16.22
C LYS A 54 -2.35 -8.42 15.33
N VAL A 55 -1.52 -7.48 15.78
CA VAL A 55 -1.12 -6.31 14.97
C VAL A 55 -0.29 -6.75 13.77
N ASP A 56 0.63 -7.69 13.95
CA ASP A 56 1.42 -8.27 12.85
C ASP A 56 0.53 -8.92 11.80
N GLU A 57 -0.45 -9.72 12.22
CA GLU A 57 -1.42 -10.34 11.32
C GLU A 57 -2.22 -9.30 10.52
N ILE A 58 -2.66 -8.21 11.17
CA ILE A 58 -3.37 -7.11 10.50
C ILE A 58 -2.48 -6.45 9.44
N PHE A 59 -1.23 -6.15 9.78
CA PHE A 59 -0.29 -5.52 8.84
C PHE A 59 0.11 -6.45 7.70
N ALA A 60 0.29 -7.74 7.96
CA ALA A 60 0.54 -8.74 6.92
C ALA A 60 -0.65 -8.84 5.95
N ALA A 61 -1.87 -8.93 6.47
CA ALA A 61 -3.07 -8.96 5.64
C ALA A 61 -3.21 -7.67 4.80
N GLN A 62 -2.91 -6.51 5.38
CA GLN A 62 -2.97 -5.24 4.67
C GLN A 62 -1.87 -5.09 3.60
N LYS A 63 -0.67 -5.64 3.86
CA LYS A 63 0.40 -5.72 2.87
C LYS A 63 -0.03 -6.55 1.67
N ALA A 64 -0.58 -7.74 1.90
CA ALA A 64 -1.07 -8.62 0.85
C ALA A 64 -2.16 -7.94 -0.01
N LYS A 65 -3.14 -7.27 0.64
CA LYS A 65 -4.17 -6.48 -0.08
C LYS A 65 -3.57 -5.39 -0.95
N ARG A 66 -2.55 -4.69 -0.44
CA ARG A 66 -1.87 -3.61 -1.18
C ARG A 66 -1.09 -4.15 -2.37
N GLU A 67 -0.44 -5.29 -2.23
CA GLU A 67 0.28 -5.94 -3.33
C GLU A 67 -0.69 -6.38 -4.42
N ALA A 68 -1.82 -6.99 -4.06
CA ALA A 68 -2.88 -7.35 -5.01
C ALA A 68 -3.42 -6.11 -5.75
N TYR A 69 -3.75 -5.03 -5.02
CA TYR A 69 -4.21 -3.79 -5.63
C TYR A 69 -3.17 -3.15 -6.56
N ARG A 70 -1.88 -3.21 -6.19
CA ARG A 70 -0.79 -2.72 -7.05
C ARG A 70 -0.72 -3.50 -8.36
N ALA A 71 -0.82 -4.83 -8.30
CA ALA A 71 -0.81 -5.66 -9.50
C ALA A 71 -2.00 -5.35 -10.41
N GLU A 72 -3.20 -5.25 -9.85
CA GLU A 72 -4.42 -4.88 -10.59
C GLU A 72 -4.28 -3.50 -11.24
N ARG A 73 -3.78 -2.51 -10.48
CA ARG A 73 -3.54 -1.15 -10.99
C ARG A 73 -2.52 -1.10 -12.11
N GLU A 74 -1.47 -1.92 -12.06
CA GLU A 74 -0.49 -2.00 -13.15
C GLU A 74 -1.14 -2.52 -14.43
N ALA A 75 -1.88 -3.62 -14.34
CA ALA A 75 -2.60 -4.18 -15.48
C ALA A 75 -3.61 -3.18 -16.07
N GLN A 76 -4.36 -2.49 -15.22
CA GLN A 76 -5.30 -1.46 -15.65
C GLN A 76 -4.59 -0.27 -16.34
N ARG A 77 -3.43 0.16 -15.81
CA ARG A 77 -2.62 1.22 -16.44
C ARG A 77 -2.17 0.83 -17.84
N GLU A 78 -1.66 -0.39 -18.01
CA GLU A 78 -1.20 -0.88 -19.32
C GLU A 78 -2.36 -0.96 -20.32
N ALA A 79 -3.51 -1.49 -19.90
CA ALA A 79 -4.70 -1.57 -20.74
C ALA A 79 -5.17 -0.18 -21.20
N ASN A 80 -5.31 0.76 -20.26
CA ASN A 80 -5.72 2.13 -20.56
C ASN A 80 -4.71 2.83 -21.50
N HIS A 81 -3.41 2.60 -21.29
CA HIS A 81 -2.39 3.17 -22.17
C HIS A 81 -2.53 2.63 -23.62
N LYS A 82 -2.71 1.32 -23.80
CA LYS A 82 -2.94 0.73 -25.13
C LYS A 82 -4.20 1.28 -25.81
N GLU A 83 -5.29 1.43 -25.05
CA GLU A 83 -6.53 2.02 -25.55
C GLU A 83 -6.32 3.46 -26.04
N VAL A 84 -5.64 4.28 -25.23
CA VAL A 84 -5.33 5.67 -25.60
C VAL A 84 -4.45 5.71 -26.86
N MET A 85 -3.43 4.85 -26.97
CA MET A 85 -2.60 4.79 -28.19
C MET A 85 -3.41 4.42 -29.43
N ALA A 86 -4.33 3.47 -29.31
CA ALA A 86 -5.21 3.08 -30.41
C ALA A 86 -6.12 4.24 -30.84
N GLN A 87 -6.68 4.99 -29.88
CA GLN A 87 -7.50 6.18 -30.18
C GLN A 87 -6.67 7.31 -30.80
N LEU A 88 -5.46 7.56 -30.29
CA LEU A 88 -4.56 8.57 -30.86
C LEU A 88 -4.14 8.21 -32.29
N GLY A 89 -3.92 6.93 -32.60
CA GLY A 89 -3.61 6.47 -33.94
C GLY A 89 -4.71 6.72 -34.99
N GLN A 90 -5.94 7.00 -34.57
CA GLN A 90 -7.04 7.39 -35.47
C GLN A 90 -7.02 8.89 -35.82
N VAL A 91 -6.33 9.72 -35.02
CA VAL A 91 -6.36 11.18 -35.14
C VAL A 91 -5.01 11.74 -35.57
N LEU A 92 -3.91 11.14 -35.08
CA LEU A 92 -2.55 11.57 -35.34
C LEU A 92 -1.99 10.91 -36.59
N SER A 93 -1.10 11.62 -37.29
CA SER A 93 -0.29 10.99 -38.33
C SER A 93 0.72 10.00 -37.71
N PRO A 94 1.24 9.04 -38.48
CA PRO A 94 2.27 8.10 -37.98
C PRO A 94 3.52 8.81 -37.43
N GLU A 95 3.90 9.93 -38.04
CA GLU A 95 5.04 10.74 -37.59
C GLU A 95 4.76 11.42 -36.24
N GLN A 96 3.56 11.95 -36.05
CA GLN A 96 3.13 12.56 -34.80
C GLN A 96 3.00 11.54 -33.67
N LEU A 97 2.50 10.34 -33.98
CA LEU A 97 2.40 9.24 -33.01
C LEU A 97 3.81 8.81 -32.53
N LYS A 98 4.76 8.68 -33.44
CA LYS A 98 6.16 8.36 -33.10
C LYS A 98 6.80 9.44 -32.22
N GLN A 99 6.51 10.72 -32.47
CA GLN A 99 6.96 11.80 -31.60
C GLN A 99 6.31 11.72 -30.21
N PHE A 100 5.03 11.36 -30.14
CA PHE A 100 4.33 11.17 -28.88
C PHE A 100 4.95 10.05 -28.03
N GLU A 101 5.22 8.89 -28.63
CA GLU A 101 5.89 7.76 -27.97
C GLU A 101 7.26 8.16 -27.41
N ALA A 102 8.04 8.91 -28.18
CA ALA A 102 9.35 9.42 -27.73
C ALA A 102 9.22 10.38 -26.53
N MET A 103 8.18 11.23 -26.51
CA MET A 103 7.90 12.09 -25.35
C MET A 103 7.52 11.28 -24.10
N GLU A 104 6.75 10.20 -24.26
CA GLU A 104 6.41 9.34 -23.12
C GLU A 104 7.61 8.57 -22.57
N ALA A 105 8.47 8.04 -23.45
CA ALA A 105 9.71 7.39 -23.04
C ALA A 105 10.59 8.34 -22.20
N LYS A 106 10.78 9.58 -22.67
CA LYS A 106 11.53 10.61 -21.95
C LYS A 106 10.90 10.96 -20.59
N ARG A 107 9.56 11.01 -20.51
CA ARG A 107 8.85 11.22 -19.23
C ARG A 107 9.04 10.04 -18.28
N LYS A 108 9.15 8.81 -18.78
CA LYS A 108 9.43 7.62 -17.97
C LYS A 108 10.84 7.69 -17.39
N GLU A 109 11.84 7.92 -18.24
CA GLU A 109 13.25 8.08 -17.80
C GLU A 109 13.41 9.20 -16.76
N TRP A 110 12.77 10.36 -16.99
CA TRP A 110 12.83 11.46 -16.02
C TRP A 110 12.21 11.09 -14.67
N ARG A 111 11.11 10.31 -14.67
CA ARG A 111 10.51 9.80 -13.43
C ARG A 111 11.45 8.82 -12.73
N GLU A 112 12.07 7.90 -13.47
CA GLU A 112 13.02 6.93 -12.92
C GLU A 112 14.23 7.63 -12.31
N HIS A 113 14.87 8.54 -13.04
CA HIS A 113 15.99 9.34 -12.51
C HIS A 113 15.60 10.16 -11.27
N ARG A 114 14.37 10.73 -11.24
CA ARG A 114 13.87 11.43 -10.04
C ARG A 114 13.71 10.48 -8.85
N MET A 115 13.26 9.25 -9.09
CA MET A 115 13.10 8.24 -8.04
C MET A 115 14.45 7.73 -7.55
N GLU A 116 15.42 7.55 -8.43
CA GLU A 116 16.81 7.22 -8.10
C GLU A 116 17.47 8.34 -7.28
N GLY A 117 17.34 9.59 -7.71
CA GLY A 117 17.83 10.74 -6.95
C GLY A 117 17.20 10.82 -5.56
N ARG A 118 15.91 10.51 -5.44
CA ARG A 118 15.22 10.42 -4.14
C ARG A 118 15.72 9.24 -3.31
N ALA A 119 16.00 8.09 -3.93
CA ALA A 119 16.53 6.92 -3.25
C ALA A 119 17.93 7.19 -2.71
N LYS A 120 18.80 7.81 -3.53
CA LYS A 120 20.14 8.24 -3.14
C LYS A 120 20.13 9.29 -2.04
N TRP A 121 19.29 10.33 -2.15
CA TRP A 121 19.14 11.32 -1.07
C TRP A 121 18.70 10.67 0.23
N ARG A 122 17.78 9.69 0.16
CA ARG A 122 17.34 8.92 1.32
C ARG A 122 18.46 8.07 1.89
N GLU A 123 19.29 7.44 1.07
CA GLU A 123 20.46 6.67 1.53
C GLU A 123 21.47 7.58 2.24
N GLU A 124 21.87 8.68 1.60
CA GLU A 124 22.83 9.66 2.13
C GLU A 124 22.35 10.33 3.44
N HIS A 125 21.05 10.59 3.58
CA HIS A 125 20.48 11.29 4.74
C HIS A 125 19.72 10.37 5.72
N MET A 126 19.83 9.04 5.57
CA MET A 126 19.33 8.08 6.57
C MET A 126 20.35 7.92 7.71
N ASP A 127 21.65 7.97 7.41
CA ASP A 127 22.71 7.87 8.41
C ASP A 127 22.68 9.06 9.40
N ASP A 128 22.38 10.27 8.90
CA ASP A 128 22.35 11.52 9.70
C ASP A 128 21.04 11.73 10.50
N ARG A 129 20.06 10.82 10.36
CA ARG A 129 18.79 10.86 11.12
C ARG A 129 18.73 9.87 12.28
N GLY A 130 19.70 8.96 12.40
CA GLY A 130 19.81 8.05 13.54
C GLY A 130 20.40 8.70 14.81
N GLU A 131 21.02 9.87 14.67
CA GLU A 131 21.81 10.50 15.74
C GLU A 131 21.09 11.62 16.51
N ARG A 132 19.89 12.04 16.07
CA ARG A 132 19.14 13.16 16.67
C ARG A 132 18.10 12.80 17.74
N ASP A 133 17.94 11.51 18.05
CA ASP A 133 16.92 11.03 19.01
C ASP A 133 17.52 10.64 20.38
N HIS A 134 18.76 11.05 20.68
CA HIS A 134 19.42 10.85 21.98
C HIS A 134 19.83 12.17 22.64
N ASP A 135 18.85 12.96 23.09
CA ASP A 135 19.04 14.02 24.09
C ASP A 135 17.83 14.05 25.05
#